data_AF-A0A1H3SUR5-F1
#
_entry.id   AF-A0A1H3SUR5-F1
#
_cell.length_a   1.000
_cell.length_b   1.000
_cell.length_c   1.000
_cell.angle_alpha   90.00
_cell.angle_beta   90.00
_cell.angle_gamma   90.00
#
_symmetry.space_group_name_H-M   'P 1'
#
loop_
_entity.id
_entity.type
_entity.pdbx_description
1 polymer ?
#
loop_
_entity_poly.entity_id
_entity_poly.type
_entity_poly.pdbx_seq_one_letter_code
_entity_poly.pdbx_strand_id
1 'polypeptide(L)'
;MPYWSSRARAQRAADIWGNDLRPVSVSLEAWRNDELPELADEDYRVGINWTGPRLVGWDFTVSEVLNRLAHALREGPHSDERPAR
;
A
#
# COMPACT_ATOMS: atom_id res chain seq x y z
N MET A 1 -10.30 -0.61 0.46
CA MET A 1 -9.51 -1.68 -0.19
C MET A 1 -8.21 -1.96 0.55
N PRO A 2 -7.91 -3.23 0.91
CA PRO A 2 -6.70 -3.58 1.66
C PRO A 2 -5.50 -3.93 0.75
N TYR A 3 -4.32 -3.45 1.12
CA TYR A 3 -3.04 -3.68 0.44
C TYR A 3 -1.97 -4.17 1.41
N TRP A 4 -1.07 -5.03 0.92
CA TRP A 4 0.01 -5.64 1.72
C TRP A 4 1.36 -5.47 1.05
N SER A 5 2.40 -5.29 1.87
CA SER A 5 3.77 -5.10 1.40
C SER A 5 4.42 -6.34 0.78
N SER A 6 3.82 -7.53 0.92
CA SER A 6 4.33 -8.75 0.29
C SER A 6 3.22 -9.74 -0.02
N ARG A 7 3.47 -10.56 -1.04
CA ARG A 7 2.55 -11.64 -1.45
C ARG A 7 2.28 -12.62 -0.31
N ALA A 8 3.30 -12.98 0.48
CA ALA A 8 3.14 -13.92 1.59
C ALA A 8 2.16 -13.40 2.66
N ARG A 9 2.17 -12.09 2.96
CA ARG A 9 1.23 -11.48 3.89
C ARG A 9 -0.17 -11.39 3.30
N ALA A 10 -0.27 -10.99 2.04
CA ALA A 10 -1.55 -10.95 1.33
C ALA A 10 -2.20 -12.34 1.26
N GLN A 11 -1.40 -13.38 1.00
CA GLN A 11 -1.86 -14.78 0.98
C GLN A 11 -2.36 -15.19 2.36
N ARG A 12 -1.59 -14.93 3.42
CA ARG A 12 -2.04 -15.25 4.79
C ARG A 12 -3.36 -14.55 5.15
N ALA A 13 -3.54 -13.29 4.75
CA ALA A 13 -4.80 -12.59 4.97
C ALA A 13 -5.95 -13.20 4.15
N ALA A 14 -5.68 -13.59 2.90
CA ALA A 14 -6.66 -14.28 2.06
C ALA A 14 -7.07 -15.65 2.63
N ASP A 15 -6.13 -16.41 3.19
CA ASP A 15 -6.40 -17.72 3.80
C ASP A 15 -7.29 -17.60 5.05
N ILE A 16 -7.23 -16.47 5.78
CA ILE A 16 -7.99 -16.27 7.03
C ILE A 16 -9.33 -15.58 6.77
N TRP A 17 -9.36 -14.57 5.91
CA TRP A 17 -10.53 -13.68 5.72
C TRP A 17 -11.01 -13.58 4.27
N GLY A 18 -10.25 -14.10 3.32
CA GLY A 18 -10.44 -13.82 1.91
C GLY A 18 -11.55 -14.59 1.22
N ASN A 19 -12.12 -15.64 1.82
CA ASN A 19 -13.21 -16.42 1.22
C ASN A 19 -12.95 -16.75 -0.26
N ASP A 20 -11.83 -17.45 -0.53
CA ASP A 20 -11.30 -17.81 -1.86
C ASP A 20 -10.68 -16.69 -2.71
N LEU A 21 -10.60 -15.46 -2.18
CA LEU A 21 -9.84 -14.39 -2.83
C LEU A 21 -8.36 -14.77 -3.00
N ARG A 22 -7.75 -14.29 -4.10
CA ARG A 22 -6.35 -14.53 -4.41
C ARG A 22 -5.57 -13.22 -4.43
N PRO A 23 -4.37 -13.17 -3.83
CA PRO A 23 -3.54 -11.98 -3.88
C PRO A 23 -3.00 -11.77 -5.30
N VAL A 24 -3.26 -10.58 -5.83
CA VAL A 24 -2.68 -10.07 -7.07
C VAL A 24 -1.59 -9.05 -6.73
N SER A 25 -0.54 -9.01 -7.53
CA SER A 25 0.54 -8.03 -7.41
C SER A 25 0.34 -6.94 -8.45
N VAL A 26 0.45 -5.69 -8.03
CA VAL A 26 0.40 -4.49 -8.87
C VAL A 26 1.70 -3.71 -8.65
N SER A 27 2.18 -2.99 -9.67
CA SER A 27 3.34 -2.11 -9.49
C SER A 27 2.96 -0.91 -8.62
N LEU A 28 3.93 -0.34 -7.92
CA LEU A 28 3.69 0.87 -7.11
C LEU A 28 3.18 2.03 -7.98
N GLU A 29 3.68 2.14 -9.21
CA GLU A 29 3.29 3.18 -10.16
C GLU A 29 1.84 3.02 -10.62
N ALA A 30 1.45 1.83 -11.08
CA ALA A 30 0.07 1.57 -11.53
C ALA A 30 -0.91 1.71 -10.37
N TRP A 31 -0.57 1.18 -9.20
CA TRP A 31 -1.39 1.36 -8.00
C TRP A 31 -1.60 2.83 -7.66
N ARG A 32 -0.53 3.63 -7.71
CA ARG A 32 -0.58 5.06 -7.37
C ARG A 32 -1.35 5.88 -8.40
N ASN A 33 -1.15 5.61 -9.68
CA ASN A 33 -1.63 6.47 -10.75
C ASN A 33 -2.99 6.04 -11.30
N ASP A 34 -3.35 4.76 -11.15
CA ASP A 34 -4.56 4.19 -11.74
C ASP A 34 -5.58 3.81 -10.66
N GLU A 35 -5.21 2.97 -9.69
CA GLU A 35 -6.17 2.48 -8.68
C GLU A 35 -6.53 3.51 -7.61
N LEU A 36 -5.55 4.22 -7.05
CA LEU A 36 -5.80 5.18 -5.97
C LEU A 36 -6.78 6.30 -6.36
N PRO A 37 -6.71 6.91 -7.55
CA PRO A 37 -7.70 7.89 -7.99
C PRO A 37 -9.13 7.34 -8.04
N GLU A 38 -9.34 6.13 -8.59
CA GLU A 38 -10.66 5.49 -8.65
C GLU A 38 -11.23 5.28 -7.24
N LEU A 39 -10.40 4.83 -6.30
CA LEU A 39 -10.80 4.70 -4.90
C LEU A 39 -11.15 6.04 -4.24
N ALA A 40 -10.51 7.14 -4.65
CA ALA A 40 -10.83 8.47 -4.14
C ALA A 40 -12.19 8.95 -4.67
N ASP A 41 -12.47 8.73 -5.95
CA ASP A 41 -13.73 9.10 -6.59
C ASP A 41 -14.92 8.37 -5.94
N GLU A 42 -14.70 7.15 -5.45
CA GLU A 42 -15.69 6.34 -4.76
C GLU A 42 -15.73 6.55 -3.22
N ASP A 43 -14.97 7.52 -2.69
CA ASP A 43 -14.82 7.81 -1.25
C ASP A 43 -14.40 6.58 -0.42
N TYR A 44 -13.64 5.67 -1.03
CA TYR A 44 -13.12 4.49 -0.35
C TYR A 44 -11.89 4.79 0.49
N ARG A 45 -11.82 4.12 1.63
CA ARG A 45 -10.61 4.06 2.45
C ARG A 45 -9.67 2.95 2.00
N VAL A 46 -8.38 3.22 2.15
CA VAL A 46 -7.28 2.33 1.78
C VAL A 46 -6.66 1.74 3.04
N GLY A 47 -6.77 0.43 3.17
CA GLY A 47 -6.21 -0.33 4.28
C GLY A 47 -4.76 -0.70 4.00
N ILE A 48 -3.79 0.02 4.60
CA ILE A 48 -2.37 -0.29 4.43
C ILE A 48 -1.89 -1.19 5.57
N ASN A 49 -1.53 -2.43 5.23
CA ASN A 49 -1.16 -3.46 6.20
C ASN A 49 0.35 -3.74 6.13
N TRP A 50 1.16 -2.86 6.72
CA TRP A 50 2.63 -2.94 6.70
C TRP A 50 3.24 -3.52 7.98
N THR A 51 4.15 -4.47 7.77
CA THR A 51 5.05 -5.17 8.72
C THR A 51 4.45 -5.59 10.07
N GLY A 52 5.25 -6.27 10.90
CA GLY A 52 4.83 -6.78 12.20
C GLY A 52 4.07 -8.13 12.18
N PRO A 53 4.02 -8.83 13.33
CA PRO A 53 3.44 -10.18 13.44
C PRO A 53 1.91 -10.20 13.40
N ARG A 54 1.26 -9.05 13.65
CA ARG A 54 -0.18 -8.91 13.65
C ARG A 54 -0.68 -8.48 12.27
N LEU A 55 -1.82 -9.01 11.87
CA LEU A 55 -2.58 -8.56 10.70
C LEU A 55 -3.49 -7.39 11.09
N VAL A 56 -2.89 -6.32 11.62
CA VAL A 56 -3.63 -5.08 11.94
C VAL A 56 -3.34 -4.04 10.86
N GLY A 57 -4.42 -3.52 10.29
CA GLY A 57 -4.39 -2.49 9.26
C GLY A 57 -4.88 -1.17 9.79
N TRP A 58 -4.41 -0.10 9.15
CA TRP A 58 -4.98 1.23 9.32
C TRP A 58 -5.65 1.61 8.00
N ASP A 59 -6.86 2.15 8.12
CA ASP A 59 -7.60 2.67 6.97
C ASP A 59 -7.37 4.17 6.86
N PHE A 60 -6.88 4.59 5.70
CA PHE A 60 -6.56 5.97 5.37
C PHE A 60 -7.41 6.45 4.20
N THR A 61 -7.65 7.75 4.14
CA THR A 61 -8.06 8.39 2.88
C THR A 61 -6.95 8.27 1.84
N VAL A 62 -7.29 8.36 0.55
CA VAL A 62 -6.29 8.34 -0.53
C VAL A 62 -5.25 9.45 -0.36
N SER A 63 -5.68 10.65 0.04
CA SER A 63 -4.78 11.77 0.32
C SER A 63 -3.77 11.47 1.44
N GLU A 64 -4.21 10.82 2.53
CA GLU A 64 -3.31 10.40 3.60
C GLU A 64 -2.32 9.32 3.14
N VAL A 65 -2.76 8.39 2.29
CA VAL A 65 -1.87 7.39 1.68
C VAL A 65 -0.80 8.04 0.84
N LEU A 66 -1.17 8.95 -0.06
CA LEU A 66 -0.22 9.65 -0.94
C LEU A 66 0.81 10.46 -0.14
N ASN A 67 0.36 11.16 0.90
CA ASN A 67 1.25 11.92 1.79
C ASN A 67 2.27 11.01 2.50
N ARG A 68 1.83 9.86 3.02
CA ARG A 68 2.70 8.88 3.68
C ARG A 68 3.66 8.23 2.70
N LEU A 69 3.20 7.89 1.50
CA LEU A 69 4.03 7.31 0.45
C LEU A 69 5.13 8.29 0.02
N ALA A 70 4.78 9.57 -0.20
CA ALA A 70 5.75 10.61 -0.53
C ALA A 70 6.82 10.79 0.55
N HIS A 71 6.42 10.74 1.82
CA HIS A 71 7.34 10.78 2.95
C HIS A 71 8.27 9.56 2.99
N ALA A 72 7.71 8.34 2.86
CA ALA A 72 8.48 7.11 2.87
C ALA A 72 9.48 7.01 1.70
N LEU A 73 9.10 7.47 0.51
CA LEU A 73 9.99 7.48 -0.67
C LEU A 73 11.11 8.53 -0.55
N ARG A 74 10.90 9.61 0.22
CA ARG A 74 11.94 10.62 0.51
C ARG A 74 12.93 10.20 1.60
N GLU A 75 12.53 9.28 2.48
CA GLU A 75 13.34 8.86 3.63
C GLU A 75 13.92 7.43 3.47
N GLY A 76 13.48 6.68 2.46
CA GLY A 76 13.91 5.30 2.24
C GLY A 76 15.34 5.18 1.69
N PRO A 77 15.96 3.98 1.75
CA PRO A 77 17.32 3.72 1.27
C PRO A 77 17.48 3.81 -0.26
N HIS A 78 16.45 4.23 -1.00
CA HIS A 78 16.46 4.48 -2.44
C HIS A 78 16.45 6.00 -2.74
N SER A 79 16.64 6.83 -1.71
CA SER A 79 16.82 8.28 -1.81
C SER A 79 18.27 8.62 -2.14
N ASP A 80 18.84 8.04 -3.20
CA ASP A 80 20.15 8.47 -3.68
C ASP A 80 19.97 9.45 -4.85
N GLU A 81 20.03 10.73 -4.49
CA GLU A 81 20.76 11.75 -5.24
C GLU A 81 21.03 12.94 -4.28
N ARG A 82 22.15 12.86 -3.54
CA ARG A 82 22.79 14.06 -3.00
C ARG A 82 23.73 14.62 -4.07
N PRO A 83 23.60 15.90 -4.50
CA PRO A 83 24.56 16.47 -5.43
C PRO A 83 25.93 16.59 -4.75
N ALA A 84 26.98 16.21 -5.49
CA ALA A 84 28.36 16.38 -5.08
C ALA A 84 28.66 17.87 -4.82
N ARG A 85 29.32 18.14 -3.71
CA ARG A 85 29.75 19.48 -3.29
C ARG A 85 31.06 19.88 -3.96
#